data_AF-A0A944DTR0-F1
#
_entry.id   AF-A0A944DTR0-F1
#
_cell.length_a   1.000
_cell.length_b   1.000
_cell.length_c   1.000
_cell.angle_alpha   90.00
_cell.angle_beta   90.00
_cell.angle_gamma   90.00
#
_symmetry.space_group_name_H-M   'P 1'
#
loop_
_entity.id
_entity.type
_entity.pdbx_description
1 polymer ?
#
loop_
_entity_poly.entity_id
_entity_poly.type
_entity_poly.pdbx_seq_one_letter_code
_entity_poly.pdbx_strand_id
1 'polypeptide(L)'
;TWVRVAEWLAGPNWGSHFLPRIGTDVLVDFIGGDIDRPVIVSQLFTGEDLPPFSAGVDSNANHPGVLSGWTSHNHDSGFNQWLADDAPGQLRTRLASSATNAQLGLGHLIHHAPLSATRGPWRGSGFELRTDAWLAVRAGEGLLLSASVRSNAISTQMDASEALAQLRAAERTAKTLSDAAGRQGAQALAGNGAQTRFIDTIDPAKEGKYTADVGGQPARKAQPGSRSLGEPVERFADPVILAEAPDDIGLTSPASTVFFAAEHLHATVQHDWHLAAAHTLGTTVGQAASWFSHAGGIKSIAAAGRHTLQAHTDALDILADKAATFTSSNTEIRILAKRQIVLKAGQSSVTLSGADITFACPGKFSVKGGGNAFEGPGRGA
;
A
#
# COMPACT_ATOMS: atom_id res chain seq x y z
N THR A 1 -8.81 -59.11 15.39
CA THR A 1 -9.73 -58.29 16.20
C THR A 1 -9.16 -56.89 16.32
N TRP A 2 -10.01 -55.86 16.38
CA TRP A 2 -9.56 -54.47 16.56
C TRP A 2 -9.34 -54.17 18.05
N VAL A 3 -8.29 -53.40 18.36
CA VAL A 3 -7.97 -52.94 19.73
C VAL A 3 -8.23 -51.43 19.79
N ARG A 4 -8.82 -50.96 20.90
CA ARG A 4 -9.10 -49.54 21.09
C ARG A 4 -7.82 -48.79 21.48
N VAL A 5 -7.73 -47.52 21.09
CA VAL A 5 -6.62 -46.63 21.44
C VAL A 5 -7.12 -45.61 22.46
N ALA A 6 -6.39 -45.44 23.55
CA ALA A 6 -6.61 -44.36 24.50
C ALA A 6 -6.09 -43.06 23.91
N GLU A 7 -6.92 -42.02 24.00
CA GLU A 7 -6.63 -40.68 23.49
C GLU A 7 -6.47 -39.71 24.68
N TRP A 8 -5.66 -38.66 24.52
CA TRP A 8 -5.53 -37.61 25.54
C TRP A 8 -6.90 -37.07 25.93
N LEU A 9 -7.71 -36.75 24.94
CA LEU A 9 -9.02 -36.13 25.09
C LEU A 9 -10.04 -36.96 24.31
N ALA A 10 -11.10 -37.43 24.94
CA ALA A 10 -12.12 -38.24 24.26
C ALA A 10 -13.53 -37.92 24.76
N GLY A 11 -14.46 -37.73 23.83
CA GLY A 11 -15.89 -37.58 24.10
C GLY A 11 -16.74 -37.82 22.83
N PRO A 12 -18.07 -37.67 22.91
CA PRO A 12 -18.96 -37.92 21.77
C PRO A 12 -18.71 -36.93 20.61
N ASN A 13 -17.98 -37.37 19.57
CA ASN A 13 -17.58 -36.58 18.39
C ASN A 13 -16.67 -35.36 18.67
N TRP A 14 -15.88 -35.39 19.74
CA TRP A 14 -14.82 -34.40 20.03
C TRP A 14 -13.66 -35.07 20.79
N GLY A 15 -12.44 -34.57 20.63
CA GLY A 15 -11.25 -35.16 21.25
C GLY A 15 -10.01 -35.15 20.36
N SER A 16 -8.94 -35.82 20.80
CA SER A 16 -7.77 -36.15 19.99
C SER A 16 -8.00 -37.45 19.21
N HIS A 17 -7.29 -37.61 18.09
CA HIS A 17 -7.37 -38.82 17.26
C HIS A 17 -6.03 -39.07 16.56
N PHE A 18 -5.15 -39.84 17.19
CA PHE A 18 -3.80 -40.17 16.74
C PHE A 18 -3.57 -41.67 16.74
N LEU A 19 -4.21 -42.35 15.79
CA LEU A 19 -4.04 -43.79 15.64
C LEU A 19 -2.58 -44.16 15.29
N PRO A 20 -1.98 -45.16 15.97
CA PRO A 20 -0.68 -45.71 15.60
C PRO A 20 -0.65 -46.12 14.12
N ARG A 21 0.48 -45.89 13.45
CA ARG A 21 0.67 -46.31 12.05
C ARG A 21 1.17 -47.75 12.01
N ILE A 22 1.06 -48.39 10.84
CA ILE A 22 1.63 -49.73 10.64
C ILE A 22 3.14 -49.64 10.94
N GLY A 23 3.63 -50.56 11.79
CA GLY A 23 5.02 -50.59 12.25
C GLY A 23 5.28 -49.78 13.53
N THR A 24 4.30 -49.04 14.06
CA THR A 24 4.48 -48.35 15.34
C THR A 24 4.42 -49.32 16.51
N ASP A 25 5.43 -49.27 17.37
CA ASP A 25 5.44 -49.97 18.65
C ASP A 25 4.49 -49.29 19.64
N VAL A 26 3.65 -50.11 20.28
CA VAL A 26 2.59 -49.66 21.20
C VAL A 26 2.69 -50.36 22.54
N LEU A 27 2.32 -49.64 23.60
CA LEU A 27 2.07 -50.22 24.90
C LEU A 27 0.59 -50.61 25.00
N VAL A 28 0.32 -51.88 25.30
CA VAL A 28 -1.03 -52.39 25.52
C VAL A 28 -1.24 -52.62 27.01
N ASP A 29 -2.32 -52.05 27.53
CA ASP A 29 -2.83 -52.34 28.87
C ASP A 29 -4.15 -53.12 28.76
N PHE A 30 -4.56 -53.75 29.84
CA PHE A 30 -5.73 -54.63 29.89
C PHE A 30 -6.70 -54.13 30.94
N ILE A 31 -7.92 -53.79 30.53
CA ILE A 31 -8.90 -53.16 31.42
C ILE A 31 -9.27 -54.14 32.56
N GLY A 32 -8.84 -53.81 33.78
CA GLY A 32 -9.04 -54.66 34.95
C GLY A 32 -8.17 -55.92 34.97
N GLY A 33 -7.07 -55.95 34.20
CA GLY A 33 -6.18 -57.10 34.06
C GLY A 33 -6.74 -58.23 33.18
N ASP A 34 -7.88 -58.01 32.52
CA ASP A 34 -8.51 -58.98 31.64
C ASP A 34 -7.88 -58.97 30.24
N ILE A 35 -7.20 -60.07 29.89
CA ILE A 35 -6.48 -60.22 28.62
C ILE A 35 -7.39 -60.09 27.39
N ASP A 36 -8.69 -60.35 27.55
CA ASP A 36 -9.69 -60.22 26.48
C ASP A 36 -10.18 -58.77 26.28
N ARG A 37 -9.69 -57.83 27.10
CA ARG A 37 -10.07 -56.40 27.04
C ARG A 37 -8.84 -55.48 26.86
N PRO A 38 -8.03 -55.68 25.80
CA PRO A 38 -6.87 -54.83 25.54
C PRO A 38 -7.27 -53.40 25.16
N VAL A 39 -6.40 -52.47 25.52
CA VAL A 39 -6.42 -51.07 25.09
C VAL A 39 -4.99 -50.59 24.88
N ILE A 40 -4.71 -49.94 23.75
CA ILE A 40 -3.43 -49.28 23.50
C ILE A 40 -3.41 -48.00 24.34
N VAL A 41 -2.41 -47.84 25.20
CA VAL A 41 -2.29 -46.71 26.13
C VAL A 41 -1.16 -45.74 25.78
N SER A 42 -0.20 -46.15 24.94
CA SER A 42 0.89 -45.30 24.48
C SER A 42 1.54 -45.83 23.19
N GLN A 43 2.31 -44.96 22.54
CA GLN A 43 3.19 -45.26 21.41
C GLN A 43 4.64 -45.01 21.86
N LEU A 44 5.58 -45.83 21.39
CA LEU A 44 6.97 -45.80 21.85
C LEU A 44 7.93 -45.50 20.70
N PHE A 45 8.97 -44.73 21.00
CA PHE A 45 10.18 -44.67 20.19
C PHE A 45 11.08 -45.85 20.56
N THR A 46 11.80 -46.40 19.59
CA THR A 46 12.72 -47.52 19.78
C THR A 46 14.17 -47.07 19.56
N GLY A 47 15.14 -47.98 19.69
CA GLY A 47 16.53 -47.68 19.32
C GLY A 47 16.72 -47.42 17.83
N GLU A 48 15.80 -47.90 16.99
CA GLU A 48 15.79 -47.69 15.54
C GLU A 48 14.86 -46.51 15.17
N ASP A 49 13.70 -46.39 15.83
CA ASP A 49 12.71 -45.33 15.63
C ASP A 49 12.93 -44.17 16.60
N LEU A 50 13.78 -43.25 16.20
CA LEU A 50 14.14 -42.08 16.98
C LEU A 50 13.02 -41.01 17.00
N PRO A 51 12.88 -40.23 18.09
CA PRO A 51 11.97 -39.09 18.13
C PRO A 51 12.29 -38.05 17.04
N PRO A 52 11.30 -37.26 16.58
CA PRO A 52 11.47 -36.31 15.48
C PRO A 52 12.50 -35.20 15.76
N PHE A 53 12.80 -34.95 17.03
CA PHE A 53 13.77 -33.95 17.49
C PHE A 53 14.80 -34.59 18.43
N SER A 54 15.38 -35.70 18.00
CA SER A 54 16.33 -36.47 18.81
C SER A 54 17.54 -35.66 19.26
N ALA A 55 17.67 -35.51 20.56
CA ALA A 55 18.81 -34.90 21.23
C ALA A 55 19.13 -35.70 22.48
N GLY A 56 20.41 -36.01 22.70
CA GLY A 56 20.83 -36.86 23.80
C GLY A 56 22.33 -37.17 23.73
N VAL A 57 22.80 -37.96 24.71
CA VAL A 57 24.16 -38.49 24.69
C VAL A 57 24.34 -39.28 23.39
N ASP A 58 25.41 -39.00 22.66
CA ASP A 58 25.76 -39.58 21.35
C ASP A 58 24.88 -39.16 20.15
N SER A 59 23.99 -38.17 20.31
CA SER A 59 23.28 -37.58 19.16
C SER A 59 24.11 -36.51 18.45
N ASN A 60 23.91 -36.36 17.14
CA ASN A 60 24.52 -35.30 16.34
C ASN A 60 23.78 -33.94 16.47
N ALA A 61 22.92 -33.78 17.48
CA ALA A 61 22.21 -32.52 17.70
C ALA A 61 23.18 -31.47 18.23
N ASN A 62 23.06 -30.24 17.73
CA ASN A 62 23.87 -29.10 18.18
C ASN A 62 23.20 -28.33 19.34
N HIS A 63 22.35 -28.99 20.11
CA HIS A 63 21.62 -28.41 21.22
C HIS A 63 21.31 -29.47 22.30
N PRO A 64 21.11 -29.07 23.57
CA PRO A 64 20.92 -30.01 24.68
C PRO A 64 19.44 -30.43 24.84
N GLY A 65 18.75 -30.75 23.74
CA GLY A 65 17.34 -31.18 23.80
C GLY A 65 16.29 -30.10 24.02
N VAL A 66 16.57 -28.87 23.57
CA VAL A 66 15.64 -27.72 23.63
C VAL A 66 14.52 -27.73 22.57
N LEU A 67 14.48 -28.72 21.68
CA LEU A 67 13.46 -28.82 20.64
C LEU A 67 12.35 -29.78 21.06
N SER A 68 11.09 -29.36 20.89
CA SER A 68 9.90 -30.16 21.19
C SER A 68 8.79 -29.93 20.15
N GLY A 69 7.77 -30.79 20.15
CA GLY A 69 6.61 -30.68 19.27
C GLY A 69 6.21 -32.02 18.64
N TRP A 70 5.57 -31.98 17.48
CA TRP A 70 5.18 -33.19 16.74
C TRP A 70 5.47 -33.06 15.26
N THR A 71 5.71 -34.19 14.61
CA THR A 71 5.88 -34.31 13.17
C THR A 71 5.05 -35.50 12.70
N SER A 72 4.14 -35.29 11.74
CA SER A 72 3.43 -36.40 11.12
C SER A 72 4.30 -37.06 10.07
N HIS A 73 4.19 -38.37 9.92
CA HIS A 73 4.61 -39.07 8.71
C HIS A 73 3.38 -39.29 7.81
N ASN A 74 3.39 -38.75 6.59
CA ASN A 74 2.34 -39.05 5.61
C ASN A 74 2.39 -40.55 5.21
N HIS A 75 1.30 -41.12 4.69
CA HIS A 75 1.27 -42.54 4.30
C HIS A 75 2.27 -42.86 3.19
N ASP A 76 2.54 -41.89 2.30
CA ASP A 76 3.49 -42.01 1.20
C ASP A 76 4.77 -41.20 1.45
N SER A 77 4.67 -39.86 1.49
CA SER A 77 5.80 -38.96 1.70
C SER A 77 5.38 -37.59 2.23
N GLY A 78 6.29 -36.93 2.95
CA GLY A 78 6.09 -35.60 3.52
C GLY A 78 5.60 -35.59 4.97
N PHE A 79 5.48 -34.38 5.54
CA PHE A 79 5.13 -34.16 6.93
C PHE A 79 4.39 -32.84 7.14
N ASN A 80 3.57 -32.80 8.18
CA ASN A 80 3.21 -31.59 8.90
C ASN A 80 3.98 -31.57 10.21
N GLN A 81 4.36 -30.39 10.67
CA GLN A 81 5.19 -30.24 11.86
C GLN A 81 4.77 -29.01 12.66
N TRP A 82 4.64 -29.21 13.96
CA TRP A 82 4.71 -28.13 14.95
C TRP A 82 5.98 -28.32 15.76
N LEU A 83 6.77 -27.26 15.88
CA LEU A 83 8.02 -27.24 16.63
C LEU A 83 8.03 -26.04 17.57
N ALA A 84 8.41 -26.28 18.82
CA ALA A 84 8.82 -25.29 19.80
C ALA A 84 10.32 -25.47 20.10
N ASP A 85 11.05 -24.37 20.21
CA ASP A 85 12.49 -24.35 20.52
C ASP A 85 12.70 -23.44 21.72
N ASP A 86 13.11 -24.04 22.83
CA ASP A 86 13.35 -23.40 24.12
C ASP A 86 14.83 -23.04 24.31
N ALA A 87 15.60 -22.91 23.23
CA ALA A 87 16.98 -22.44 23.29
C ALA A 87 17.05 -21.10 24.04
N PRO A 88 17.91 -20.96 25.07
CA PRO A 88 18.02 -19.73 25.86
C PRO A 88 18.24 -18.49 24.99
N GLY A 89 17.37 -17.48 25.14
CA GLY A 89 17.42 -16.23 24.37
C GLY A 89 17.01 -16.35 22.90
N GLN A 90 16.57 -17.53 22.45
CA GLN A 90 16.26 -17.84 21.05
C GLN A 90 14.94 -18.59 20.92
N LEU A 91 13.96 -18.23 21.77
CA LEU A 91 12.64 -18.85 21.74
C LEU A 91 11.98 -18.69 20.37
N ARG A 92 11.48 -19.80 19.83
CA ARG A 92 10.72 -19.78 18.58
C ARG A 92 9.67 -20.88 18.51
N THR A 93 8.68 -20.64 17.67
CA THR A 93 7.67 -21.63 17.28
C THR A 93 7.60 -21.71 15.76
N ARG A 94 7.41 -22.91 15.22
CA ARG A 94 7.20 -23.14 13.78
C ARG A 94 6.02 -24.07 13.55
N LEU A 95 5.11 -23.68 12.68
CA LEU A 95 4.13 -24.58 12.04
C LEU A 95 4.54 -24.73 10.58
N ALA A 96 4.68 -25.95 10.08
CA ALA A 96 5.16 -26.21 8.72
C ALA A 96 4.45 -27.39 8.06
N SER A 97 4.29 -27.31 6.75
CA SER A 97 3.94 -28.42 5.87
C SER A 97 5.04 -28.58 4.82
N SER A 98 5.47 -29.80 4.57
CA SER A 98 6.44 -30.09 3.50
C SER A 98 5.84 -29.84 2.11
N ALA A 99 4.51 -29.88 1.98
CA ALA A 99 3.83 -29.46 0.76
C ALA A 99 4.12 -27.97 0.53
N THR A 100 4.74 -27.66 -0.61
CA THR A 100 5.14 -26.30 -1.03
C THR A 100 6.02 -25.55 -0.02
N ASN A 101 6.66 -26.27 0.91
CA ASN A 101 7.48 -25.71 1.99
C ASN A 101 6.78 -24.55 2.74
N ALA A 102 5.46 -24.68 2.96
CA ALA A 102 4.66 -23.66 3.63
C ALA A 102 4.97 -23.63 5.13
N GLN A 103 5.24 -22.46 5.70
CA GLN A 103 5.49 -22.33 7.13
C GLN A 103 5.05 -20.99 7.72
N LEU A 104 4.66 -21.05 8.99
CA LEU A 104 4.52 -19.94 9.93
C LEU A 104 5.64 -20.04 10.97
N GLY A 105 6.44 -19.00 11.12
CA GLY A 105 7.49 -18.89 12.14
C GLY A 105 7.26 -17.70 13.06
N LEU A 106 7.48 -17.89 14.36
CA LEU A 106 7.37 -16.85 15.40
C LEU A 106 8.66 -16.84 16.24
N GLY A 107 9.12 -15.66 16.64
CA GLY A 107 10.27 -15.49 17.53
C GLY A 107 11.60 -15.50 16.77
N HIS A 108 12.58 -16.28 17.26
CA HIS A 108 13.92 -16.38 16.68
C HIS A 108 13.92 -17.30 15.44
N LEU A 109 13.84 -16.73 14.24
CA LEU A 109 13.74 -17.50 13.00
C LEU A 109 15.11 -18.05 12.59
N ILE A 110 15.23 -19.36 12.51
CA ILE A 110 16.41 -20.05 11.96
C ILE A 110 15.99 -20.92 10.78
N HIS A 111 16.96 -21.26 9.92
CA HIS A 111 16.79 -22.35 8.97
C HIS A 111 16.63 -23.67 9.75
N HIS A 112 15.65 -24.49 9.36
CA HIS A 112 15.39 -25.79 9.98
C HIS A 112 15.21 -26.82 8.87
N ALA A 113 16.21 -27.70 8.71
CA ALA A 113 16.14 -28.73 7.68
C ALA A 113 14.97 -29.70 7.99
N PRO A 114 14.21 -30.13 6.98
CA PRO A 114 13.18 -31.15 7.15
C PRO A 114 13.68 -32.36 7.94
N LEU A 115 12.92 -32.82 8.94
CA LEU A 115 13.20 -34.03 9.74
C LEU A 115 14.56 -34.03 10.46
N SER A 116 15.18 -32.88 10.67
CA SER A 116 16.43 -32.73 11.42
C SER A 116 16.18 -32.20 12.83
N ALA A 117 16.97 -32.66 13.80
CA ALA A 117 17.08 -32.02 15.11
C ALA A 117 18.11 -30.87 15.11
N THR A 118 18.87 -30.67 14.04
CA THR A 118 19.92 -29.64 14.01
C THR A 118 19.34 -28.24 13.85
N ARG A 119 19.75 -27.32 14.72
CA ARG A 119 19.45 -25.89 14.60
C ARG A 119 20.34 -25.27 13.53
N GLY A 120 19.75 -24.73 12.46
CA GLY A 120 20.48 -24.07 11.37
C GLY A 120 20.80 -22.60 11.63
N PRO A 121 21.36 -21.90 10.61
CA PRO A 121 21.72 -20.49 10.72
C PRO A 121 20.50 -19.58 10.96
N TRP A 122 20.74 -18.46 11.64
CA TRP A 122 19.76 -17.41 11.88
C TRP A 122 19.30 -16.75 10.59
N ARG A 123 17.98 -16.52 10.48
CA ARG A 123 17.30 -15.92 9.33
C ARG A 123 16.60 -14.60 9.66
N GLY A 124 16.32 -14.34 10.94
CA GLY A 124 15.65 -13.12 11.38
C GLY A 124 14.90 -13.30 12.70
N SER A 125 14.18 -12.27 13.13
CA SER A 125 13.39 -12.28 14.35
C SER A 125 12.03 -11.66 14.10
N GLY A 126 10.97 -12.23 14.68
CA GLY A 126 9.61 -11.73 14.56
C GLY A 126 8.66 -12.78 13.99
N PHE A 127 7.91 -12.40 12.96
CA PHE A 127 6.90 -13.23 12.30
C PHE A 127 7.30 -13.49 10.85
N GLU A 128 7.21 -14.73 10.39
CA GLU A 128 7.33 -15.07 8.97
C GLU A 128 6.19 -16.00 8.56
N LEU A 129 5.46 -15.62 7.51
CA LEU A 129 4.55 -16.50 6.79
C LEU A 129 5.09 -16.64 5.36
N ARG A 130 5.46 -17.87 4.96
CA ARG A 130 6.04 -18.13 3.63
C ARG A 130 5.56 -19.44 3.02
N THR A 131 5.64 -19.53 1.69
CA THR A 131 5.36 -20.71 0.88
C THR A 131 6.05 -20.56 -0.48
N ASP A 132 6.36 -21.66 -1.15
CA ASP A 132 6.83 -21.64 -2.55
C ASP A 132 5.66 -21.60 -3.55
N ALA A 133 4.41 -21.62 -3.06
CA ALA A 133 3.19 -21.51 -3.84
C ALA A 133 2.49 -20.15 -3.60
N TRP A 134 1.17 -20.10 -3.74
CA TRP A 134 0.40 -18.87 -3.53
C TRP A 134 0.20 -18.57 -2.05
N LEU A 135 0.28 -17.29 -1.69
CA LEU A 135 -0.14 -16.75 -0.40
C LEU A 135 -1.37 -15.85 -0.60
N ALA A 136 -2.43 -16.09 0.17
CA ALA A 136 -3.62 -15.26 0.19
C ALA A 136 -3.90 -14.78 1.62
N VAL A 137 -3.95 -13.46 1.81
CA VAL A 137 -4.41 -12.81 3.05
C VAL A 137 -5.74 -12.12 2.74
N ARG A 138 -6.81 -12.56 3.40
CA ARG A 138 -8.17 -12.05 3.18
C ARG A 138 -8.80 -11.68 4.50
N ALA A 139 -9.18 -10.42 4.65
CA ALA A 139 -9.88 -9.90 5.81
C ALA A 139 -11.17 -9.21 5.35
N GLY A 140 -12.33 -9.81 5.64
CA GLY A 140 -13.63 -9.36 5.16
C GLY A 140 -14.11 -8.04 5.77
N GLU A 141 -13.50 -7.61 6.88
CA GLU A 141 -13.80 -6.35 7.58
C GLU A 141 -12.68 -5.31 7.45
N GLY A 142 -11.68 -5.57 6.61
CA GLY A 142 -10.54 -4.67 6.36
C GLY A 142 -9.19 -5.19 6.89
N LEU A 143 -8.11 -4.57 6.44
CA LEU A 143 -6.73 -4.98 6.71
C LEU A 143 -5.88 -3.77 7.12
N LEU A 144 -5.27 -3.83 8.30
CA LEU A 144 -4.24 -2.89 8.74
C LEU A 144 -2.85 -3.52 8.52
N LEU A 145 -2.04 -2.86 7.70
CA LEU A 145 -0.62 -3.18 7.48
C LEU A 145 0.21 -2.05 8.10
N SER A 146 0.79 -2.31 9.27
CA SER A 146 1.39 -1.27 10.10
C SER A 146 2.84 -1.62 10.46
N ALA A 147 3.73 -0.64 10.36
CA ALA A 147 5.05 -0.66 10.99
C ALA A 147 5.10 0.20 12.27
N SER A 148 3.97 0.76 12.72
CA SER A 148 3.87 1.48 13.98
C SER A 148 3.87 0.52 15.15
N VAL A 149 4.64 0.85 16.19
CA VAL A 149 4.91 -0.08 17.30
C VAL A 149 3.72 -0.16 18.25
N ARG A 150 3.38 -1.40 18.64
CA ARG A 150 2.54 -1.72 19.80
C ARG A 150 3.32 -2.61 20.76
N SER A 151 4.13 -2.00 21.61
CA SER A 151 4.98 -2.73 22.56
C SER A 151 4.15 -3.68 23.41
N ASN A 152 4.52 -4.96 23.45
CA ASN A 152 3.79 -6.01 24.16
C ASN A 152 2.30 -6.13 23.75
N ALA A 153 1.97 -5.76 22.50
CA ALA A 153 0.59 -5.68 22.03
C ALA A 153 -0.32 -4.80 22.93
N ILE A 154 0.26 -3.77 23.55
CA ILE A 154 -0.49 -2.77 24.31
C ILE A 154 -1.25 -1.87 23.33
N SER A 155 -2.55 -1.70 23.58
CA SER A 155 -3.60 -1.12 22.72
C SER A 155 -4.42 -2.17 21.96
N THR A 156 -5.37 -1.73 21.16
CA THR A 156 -6.30 -2.57 20.42
C THR A 156 -5.71 -3.01 19.07
N GLN A 157 -6.22 -4.12 18.51
CA GLN A 157 -5.71 -4.68 17.25
C GLN A 157 -5.79 -3.70 16.07
N MET A 158 -6.81 -2.84 16.05
CA MET A 158 -7.08 -1.90 14.95
C MET A 158 -6.78 -0.45 15.35
N ASP A 159 -5.97 -0.22 16.37
CA ASP A 159 -5.48 1.13 16.71
C ASP A 159 -4.56 1.63 15.59
N ALA A 160 -5.04 2.59 14.81
CA ALA A 160 -4.31 3.25 13.72
C ALA A 160 -4.16 4.77 13.98
N SER A 161 -4.01 5.16 15.24
CA SER A 161 -3.98 6.57 15.66
C SER A 161 -2.89 7.41 14.97
N GLU A 162 -1.70 6.86 14.72
CA GLU A 162 -0.61 7.52 13.99
C GLU A 162 -1.02 7.79 12.53
N ALA A 163 -1.54 6.77 11.84
CA ALA A 163 -2.00 6.90 10.46
C ALA A 163 -3.18 7.88 10.33
N LEU A 164 -4.10 7.87 11.29
CA LEU A 164 -5.20 8.84 11.35
C LEU A 164 -4.67 10.28 11.45
N ALA A 165 -3.66 10.53 12.30
CA ALA A 165 -3.04 11.84 12.42
C ALA A 165 -2.35 12.28 11.11
N GLN A 166 -1.62 11.37 10.45
CA GLN A 166 -0.98 11.62 9.16
C GLN A 166 -2.02 11.96 8.07
N LEU A 167 -3.10 11.17 7.98
CA LEU A 167 -4.16 11.39 6.99
C LEU A 167 -4.92 12.69 7.21
N ARG A 168 -5.18 13.09 8.47
CA ARG A 168 -5.76 14.40 8.80
C ARG A 168 -4.80 15.56 8.47
N ALA A 169 -3.49 15.35 8.55
CA ALA A 169 -2.52 16.33 8.08
C ALA A 169 -2.55 16.45 6.54
N ALA A 170 -2.61 15.33 5.83
CA ALA A 170 -2.76 15.28 4.38
C ALA A 170 -4.07 15.96 3.92
N GLU A 171 -5.20 15.65 4.55
CA GLU A 171 -6.50 16.27 4.25
C GLU A 171 -6.45 17.80 4.35
N ARG A 172 -5.81 18.35 5.40
CA ARG A 172 -5.63 19.79 5.56
C ARG A 172 -4.76 20.39 4.46
N THR A 173 -3.70 19.71 4.06
CA THR A 173 -2.83 20.14 2.95
C THR A 173 -3.62 20.16 1.62
N ALA A 174 -4.30 19.06 1.29
CA ALA A 174 -5.08 18.93 0.06
C ALA A 174 -6.20 19.98 -0.03
N LYS A 175 -6.94 20.19 1.07
CA LYS A 175 -7.95 21.23 1.16
C LYS A 175 -7.38 22.63 0.94
N THR A 176 -6.30 22.97 1.65
CA THR A 176 -5.66 24.30 1.53
C THR A 176 -5.22 24.60 0.10
N LEU A 177 -4.57 23.63 -0.56
CA LEU A 177 -4.12 23.77 -1.95
C LEU A 177 -5.30 23.85 -2.92
N SER A 178 -6.34 23.03 -2.73
CA SER A 178 -7.56 23.07 -3.54
C SER A 178 -8.29 24.41 -3.42
N ASP A 179 -8.40 24.97 -2.21
CA ASP A 179 -9.04 26.27 -1.97
C ASP A 179 -8.22 27.42 -2.57
N ALA A 180 -6.88 27.31 -2.58
CA ALA A 180 -6.01 28.28 -3.24
C ALA A 180 -6.13 28.21 -4.77
N ALA A 181 -6.16 27.01 -5.34
CA ALA A 181 -6.35 26.78 -6.76
C ALA A 181 -7.72 27.31 -7.25
N GLY A 182 -8.79 26.98 -6.53
CA GLY A 182 -10.15 27.43 -6.86
C GLY A 182 -10.32 28.94 -6.85
N ARG A 183 -9.67 29.64 -5.90
CA ARG A 183 -9.64 31.12 -5.85
C ARG A 183 -8.95 31.77 -7.06
N GLN A 184 -8.10 31.02 -7.77
CA GLN A 184 -7.38 31.47 -8.98
C GLN A 184 -8.00 30.92 -10.27
N GLY A 185 -9.20 30.33 -10.20
CA GLY A 185 -9.91 29.78 -11.36
C GLY A 185 -9.38 28.42 -11.85
N ALA A 186 -8.42 27.81 -11.15
CA ALA A 186 -8.00 26.43 -11.42
C ALA A 186 -9.02 25.43 -10.87
N GLN A 187 -9.02 24.20 -11.39
CA GLN A 187 -9.95 23.16 -10.96
C GLN A 187 -9.65 22.69 -9.53
N ALA A 188 -10.69 22.63 -8.69
CA ALA A 188 -10.60 22.08 -7.33
C ALA A 188 -10.38 20.56 -7.33
N LEU A 189 -9.78 20.04 -6.26
CA LEU A 189 -9.50 18.60 -6.10
C LEU A 189 -10.78 17.86 -5.69
N ALA A 190 -11.48 17.27 -6.66
CA ALA A 190 -12.71 16.51 -6.42
C ALA A 190 -12.50 15.30 -5.48
N GLY A 191 -11.29 14.74 -5.44
CA GLY A 191 -10.92 13.62 -4.56
C GLY A 191 -10.89 13.97 -3.07
N ASN A 192 -10.96 15.25 -2.68
CA ASN A 192 -10.97 15.66 -1.27
C ASN A 192 -12.14 15.01 -0.51
N GLY A 193 -13.33 14.94 -1.13
CA GLY A 193 -14.50 14.33 -0.48
C GLY A 193 -14.34 12.83 -0.22
N ALA A 194 -13.69 12.10 -1.14
CA ALA A 194 -13.40 10.69 -0.96
C ALA A 194 -12.34 10.46 0.14
N GLN A 195 -11.33 11.33 0.23
CA GLN A 195 -10.34 11.30 1.30
C GLN A 195 -10.98 11.51 2.68
N THR A 196 -11.88 12.50 2.83
CA THR A 196 -12.60 12.73 4.09
C THR A 196 -13.40 11.49 4.52
N ARG A 197 -14.15 10.88 3.60
CA ARG A 197 -14.93 9.66 3.89
C ARG A 197 -14.02 8.52 4.36
N PHE A 198 -12.92 8.28 3.64
CA PHE A 198 -11.95 7.24 4.03
C PHE A 198 -11.39 7.47 5.43
N ILE A 199 -11.10 8.71 5.81
CA ILE A 199 -10.62 9.03 7.16
C ILE A 199 -11.70 8.76 8.20
N ASP A 200 -12.95 9.14 7.94
CA ASP A 200 -14.06 8.93 8.88
C ASP A 200 -14.34 7.43 9.12
N THR A 201 -14.17 6.58 8.09
CA THR A 201 -14.26 5.11 8.17
C THR A 201 -13.28 4.50 9.19
N ILE A 202 -12.09 5.09 9.38
CA ILE A 202 -11.07 4.57 10.28
C ILE A 202 -10.98 5.35 11.62
N ASP A 203 -11.67 6.48 11.73
CA ASP A 203 -11.63 7.36 12.89
C ASP A 203 -12.60 6.88 13.99
N PRO A 204 -12.12 6.43 15.17
CA PRO A 204 -12.99 5.96 16.24
C PRO A 204 -13.87 7.06 16.85
N ALA A 205 -13.52 8.35 16.70
CA ALA A 205 -14.40 9.44 17.06
C ALA A 205 -15.60 9.57 16.09
N LYS A 206 -15.51 8.94 14.92
CA LYS A 206 -16.54 8.87 13.88
C LYS A 206 -17.08 7.44 13.77
N GLU A 207 -16.81 6.76 12.66
CA GLU A 207 -17.38 5.48 12.28
C GLU A 207 -16.46 4.29 12.60
N GLY A 208 -15.17 4.55 12.83
CA GLY A 208 -14.10 3.57 13.06
C GLY A 208 -14.11 2.89 14.43
N LYS A 209 -15.29 2.46 14.89
CA LYS A 209 -15.49 1.80 16.18
C LYS A 209 -16.59 0.76 16.16
N TYR A 210 -16.53 -0.20 17.08
CA TYR A 210 -17.64 -1.11 17.32
C TYR A 210 -18.84 -0.35 17.89
N THR A 211 -20.03 -0.63 17.35
CA THR A 211 -21.30 -0.04 17.82
C THR A 211 -22.21 -1.07 18.49
N ALA A 212 -21.86 -2.35 18.41
CA ALA A 212 -22.61 -3.47 18.95
C ALA A 212 -21.66 -4.50 19.58
N ASP A 213 -22.25 -5.43 20.33
CA ASP A 213 -21.54 -6.55 20.95
C ASP A 213 -21.03 -7.55 19.90
N VAL A 214 -19.89 -8.15 20.17
CA VAL A 214 -19.27 -9.18 19.32
C VAL A 214 -19.35 -10.51 20.04
N GLY A 215 -20.05 -11.49 19.46
CA GLY A 215 -20.23 -12.80 20.09
C GLY A 215 -20.95 -12.73 21.46
N GLY A 216 -21.82 -11.75 21.66
CA GLY A 216 -22.50 -11.50 22.94
C GLY A 216 -21.62 -10.86 24.01
N GLN A 217 -20.43 -10.37 23.65
CA GLN A 217 -19.52 -9.66 24.56
C GLN A 217 -19.41 -8.17 24.16
N PRO A 218 -19.44 -7.24 25.12
CA PRO A 218 -19.27 -5.82 24.80
C PRO A 218 -17.90 -5.51 24.19
N ALA A 219 -17.89 -4.93 22.99
CA ALA A 219 -16.66 -4.55 22.27
C ALA A 219 -16.12 -3.18 22.73
N ARG A 220 -15.71 -3.11 24.00
CA ARG A 220 -15.23 -1.88 24.66
C ARG A 220 -13.90 -2.12 25.35
N LYS A 221 -13.10 -1.06 25.45
CA LYS A 221 -11.78 -1.09 26.08
C LYS A 221 -11.90 -1.36 27.58
N ALA A 222 -11.01 -2.20 28.09
CA ALA A 222 -10.84 -2.37 29.52
C ALA A 222 -10.20 -1.11 30.14
N GLN A 223 -10.63 -0.75 31.34
CA GLN A 223 -10.06 0.35 32.09
C GLN A 223 -9.17 -0.19 33.22
N PRO A 224 -7.89 0.22 33.32
CA PRO A 224 -7.02 -0.22 34.41
C PRO A 224 -7.64 0.05 35.79
N GLY A 225 -7.73 -0.98 36.63
CA GLY A 225 -8.25 -0.86 38.00
C GLY A 225 -9.76 -0.65 38.11
N SER A 226 -10.52 -0.71 37.02
CA SER A 226 -11.99 -0.60 37.04
C SER A 226 -12.67 -1.88 36.54
N ARG A 227 -13.88 -2.11 37.05
CA ARG A 227 -14.80 -3.16 36.56
C ARG A 227 -15.78 -2.64 35.49
N SER A 228 -15.79 -1.33 35.24
CA SER A 228 -16.56 -0.74 34.14
C SER A 228 -15.73 -0.72 32.85
N LEU A 229 -16.42 -0.89 31.72
CA LEU A 229 -15.83 -0.77 30.40
C LEU A 229 -15.77 0.68 29.96
N GLY A 230 -14.73 1.04 29.19
CA GLY A 230 -14.54 2.38 28.64
C GLY A 230 -15.16 2.57 27.27
N GLU A 231 -14.45 3.34 26.46
CA GLU A 231 -14.83 3.63 25.09
C GLU A 231 -14.88 2.36 24.22
N PRO A 232 -15.69 2.35 23.16
CA PRO A 232 -15.66 1.30 22.16
C PRO A 232 -14.26 1.05 21.60
N VAL A 233 -13.99 -0.20 21.24
CA VAL A 233 -12.75 -0.60 20.56
C VAL A 233 -12.77 -0.11 19.11
N GLU A 234 -11.59 0.25 18.59
CA GLU A 234 -11.36 0.60 17.20
C GLU A 234 -11.70 -0.56 16.25
N ARG A 235 -12.25 -0.21 15.09
CA ARG A 235 -12.32 -1.08 13.89
C ARG A 235 -12.37 -0.19 12.66
N PHE A 236 -12.26 -0.76 11.46
CA PHE A 236 -12.66 -0.04 10.26
C PHE A 236 -14.18 -0.18 10.05
N ALA A 237 -14.82 0.91 9.62
CA ALA A 237 -16.26 0.90 9.32
C ALA A 237 -16.57 0.07 8.07
N ASP A 238 -15.66 0.10 7.09
CA ASP A 238 -15.72 -0.52 5.77
C ASP A 238 -14.51 -1.44 5.53
N PRO A 239 -14.59 -2.38 4.58
CA PRO A 239 -13.49 -3.30 4.24
C PRO A 239 -12.37 -2.59 3.45
N VAL A 240 -11.61 -1.75 4.14
CA VAL A 240 -10.48 -0.99 3.58
C VAL A 240 -9.14 -1.65 3.89
N ILE A 241 -8.13 -1.34 3.08
CA ILE A 241 -6.73 -1.64 3.39
C ILE A 241 -6.05 -0.32 3.77
N LEU A 242 -5.53 -0.25 5.00
CA LEU A 242 -4.69 0.85 5.46
C LEU A 242 -3.26 0.34 5.61
N ALA A 243 -2.34 0.89 4.82
CA ALA A 243 -0.91 0.62 4.93
C ALA A 243 -0.20 1.87 5.43
N GLU A 244 0.55 1.75 6.51
CA GLU A 244 1.20 2.87 7.18
C GLU A 244 2.55 2.47 7.79
N ALA A 245 3.46 3.44 7.83
CA ALA A 245 4.72 3.33 8.50
C ALA A 245 5.11 4.69 9.12
N PRO A 246 5.89 4.70 10.22
CA PRO A 246 6.46 5.92 10.77
C PRO A 246 7.61 6.50 9.93
N ASP A 247 8.11 5.74 8.95
CA ASP A 247 9.23 6.08 8.07
C ASP A 247 8.83 5.78 6.60
N ASP A 248 9.75 5.38 5.74
CA ASP A 248 9.48 5.12 4.32
C ASP A 248 8.56 3.91 4.02
N ILE A 249 7.73 4.05 2.97
CA ILE A 249 6.97 2.96 2.34
C ILE A 249 7.46 2.77 0.90
N GLY A 250 7.89 1.56 0.56
CA GLY A 250 8.40 1.21 -0.77
C GLY A 250 7.46 0.32 -1.58
N LEU A 251 7.24 0.66 -2.86
CA LEU A 251 6.55 -0.18 -3.85
C LEU A 251 7.47 -0.37 -5.05
N THR A 252 8.00 -1.58 -5.22
CA THR A 252 9.02 -1.87 -6.25
C THR A 252 8.65 -3.08 -7.10
N SER A 253 8.99 -3.03 -8.39
CA SER A 253 8.79 -4.12 -9.35
C SER A 253 9.84 -4.00 -10.45
N PRO A 254 10.51 -5.09 -10.87
CA PRO A 254 11.40 -5.07 -12.03
C PRO A 254 10.64 -5.03 -13.37
N ALA A 255 9.33 -5.25 -13.34
CA ALA A 255 8.45 -5.20 -14.50
C ALA A 255 7.56 -3.96 -14.41
N SER A 256 6.23 -4.14 -14.36
CA SER A 256 5.26 -3.06 -14.28
C SER A 256 4.67 -2.94 -12.88
N THR A 257 4.29 -1.71 -12.51
CA THR A 257 3.43 -1.39 -11.36
C THR A 257 2.20 -0.67 -11.88
N VAL A 258 1.00 -1.09 -11.47
CA VAL A 258 -0.28 -0.52 -11.94
C VAL A 258 -1.03 0.10 -10.76
N PHE A 259 -1.48 1.34 -10.93
CA PHE A 259 -2.41 2.00 -10.03
C PHE A 259 -3.72 2.24 -10.77
N PHE A 260 -4.83 1.78 -10.20
CA PHE A 260 -6.17 1.94 -10.77
C PHE A 260 -7.15 2.30 -9.66
N ALA A 261 -8.00 3.29 -9.92
CA ALA A 261 -9.14 3.65 -9.08
C ALA A 261 -10.32 3.95 -9.99
N ALA A 262 -11.48 3.36 -9.70
CA ALA A 262 -12.71 3.58 -10.49
C ALA A 262 -13.31 4.97 -10.29
N GLU A 263 -13.04 5.61 -9.15
CA GLU A 263 -13.49 6.97 -8.84
C GLU A 263 -12.32 7.96 -8.84
N HIS A 264 -11.48 7.92 -7.79
CA HIS A 264 -10.42 8.90 -7.58
C HIS A 264 -9.10 8.21 -7.21
N LEU A 265 -8.04 8.48 -7.97
CA LEU A 265 -6.67 8.29 -7.52
C LEU A 265 -6.17 9.63 -6.96
N HIS A 266 -6.09 9.74 -5.63
CA HIS A 266 -5.75 10.98 -4.94
C HIS A 266 -4.44 10.82 -4.17
N ALA A 267 -3.44 11.62 -4.52
CA ALA A 267 -2.17 11.70 -3.81
C ALA A 267 -2.00 13.08 -3.19
N THR A 268 -1.57 13.12 -1.93
CA THR A 268 -1.19 14.35 -1.23
C THR A 268 0.25 14.24 -0.76
N VAL A 269 1.08 15.24 -1.10
CA VAL A 269 2.47 15.33 -0.66
C VAL A 269 2.66 16.68 0.02
N GLN A 270 3.26 16.70 1.21
CA GLN A 270 3.43 17.94 2.00
C GLN A 270 4.71 18.70 1.64
N HIS A 271 5.70 18.02 1.05
CA HIS A 271 6.90 18.60 0.47
C HIS A 271 6.86 18.48 -1.06
N ASP A 272 7.81 17.75 -1.66
CA ASP A 272 8.03 17.73 -3.10
C ASP A 272 7.46 16.46 -3.74
N TRP A 273 6.70 16.62 -4.82
CA TRP A 273 6.32 15.51 -5.69
C TRP A 273 7.27 15.43 -6.88
N HIS A 274 8.04 14.33 -6.95
CA HIS A 274 8.91 14.04 -8.07
C HIS A 274 8.29 12.98 -8.99
N LEU A 275 8.28 13.27 -10.29
CA LEU A 275 7.92 12.34 -11.36
C LEU A 275 9.07 12.32 -12.37
N ALA A 276 9.61 11.14 -12.64
CA ALA A 276 10.69 10.96 -13.57
C ALA A 276 10.45 9.72 -14.44
N ALA A 277 10.70 9.85 -15.74
CA ALA A 277 10.69 8.75 -16.69
C ALA A 277 11.94 8.84 -17.56
N ALA A 278 12.68 7.74 -17.69
CA ALA A 278 13.88 7.70 -18.53
C ALA A 278 13.56 7.86 -20.03
N HIS A 279 12.33 7.55 -20.43
CA HIS A 279 11.88 7.64 -21.81
C HIS A 279 10.75 8.66 -21.97
N THR A 280 9.53 8.33 -21.53
CA THR A 280 8.35 9.16 -21.77
C THR A 280 7.52 9.29 -20.51
N LEU A 281 7.20 10.53 -20.13
CA LEU A 281 6.14 10.85 -19.19
C LEU A 281 4.92 11.31 -20.00
N GLY A 282 3.83 10.56 -19.93
CA GLY A 282 2.58 10.86 -20.64
C GLY A 282 1.43 11.04 -19.67
N THR A 283 0.62 12.07 -19.91
CA THR A 283 -0.65 12.31 -19.19
C THR A 283 -1.76 12.49 -20.21
N THR A 284 -2.87 11.78 -20.04
CA THR A 284 -4.05 11.89 -20.89
C THR A 284 -5.26 12.10 -20.00
N VAL A 285 -6.08 13.11 -20.33
CA VAL A 285 -7.20 13.54 -19.50
C VAL A 285 -8.46 13.59 -20.37
N GLY A 286 -9.52 12.92 -19.91
CA GLY A 286 -10.78 12.80 -20.68
C GLY A 286 -11.70 14.02 -20.60
N GLN A 287 -11.49 14.90 -19.62
CA GLN A 287 -12.28 16.13 -19.42
C GLN A 287 -11.35 17.34 -19.30
N ALA A 288 -11.06 17.79 -18.07
CA ALA A 288 -10.27 19.00 -17.83
C ALA A 288 -8.93 18.66 -17.18
N ALA A 289 -7.86 19.25 -17.72
CA ALA A 289 -6.54 19.25 -17.11
C ALA A 289 -6.28 20.64 -16.50
N SER A 290 -5.84 20.67 -15.25
CA SER A 290 -5.61 21.90 -14.50
C SER A 290 -4.23 21.87 -13.86
N TRP A 291 -3.42 22.90 -14.12
CA TRP A 291 -2.09 23.07 -13.55
C TRP A 291 -2.04 24.39 -12.78
N PHE A 292 -1.75 24.30 -11.49
CA PHE A 292 -1.72 25.44 -10.60
C PHE A 292 -0.45 25.40 -9.75
N SER A 293 0.19 26.56 -9.60
CA SER A 293 1.33 26.77 -8.70
C SER A 293 1.05 28.01 -7.87
N HIS A 294 1.03 27.87 -6.54
CA HIS A 294 0.75 28.99 -5.64
C HIS A 294 1.91 29.97 -5.54
N ALA A 295 3.14 29.45 -5.54
CA ALA A 295 4.37 30.22 -5.44
C ALA A 295 5.49 29.52 -6.24
N GLY A 296 6.46 30.27 -6.75
CA GLY A 296 7.57 29.74 -7.55
C GLY A 296 7.30 29.66 -9.06
N GLY A 297 6.04 29.82 -9.48
CA GLY A 297 5.62 29.86 -10.89
C GLY A 297 5.58 28.48 -11.56
N ILE A 298 5.48 28.48 -12.89
CA ILE A 298 5.48 27.28 -13.73
C ILE A 298 6.59 27.41 -14.77
N LYS A 299 7.42 26.37 -14.90
CA LYS A 299 8.45 26.27 -15.95
C LYS A 299 8.14 25.07 -16.83
N SER A 300 7.94 25.31 -18.12
CA SER A 300 7.78 24.26 -19.13
C SER A 300 8.85 24.45 -20.20
N ILE A 301 9.77 23.49 -20.29
CA ILE A 301 11.01 23.62 -21.07
C ILE A 301 11.20 22.34 -21.87
N ALA A 302 11.31 22.47 -23.19
CA ALA A 302 11.85 21.44 -24.06
C ALA A 302 13.31 21.79 -24.37
N ALA A 303 14.27 21.05 -23.79
CA ALA A 303 15.70 21.28 -24.04
C ALA A 303 16.08 21.01 -25.50
N ALA A 304 15.41 20.03 -26.11
CA ALA A 304 15.45 19.75 -27.53
C ALA A 304 14.03 19.38 -28.01
N GLY A 305 13.77 19.56 -29.31
CA GLY A 305 12.45 19.31 -29.89
C GLY A 305 11.48 20.49 -29.76
N ARG A 306 10.28 20.32 -30.31
CA ARG A 306 9.25 21.38 -30.39
C ARG A 306 8.45 21.46 -29.10
N HIS A 307 8.32 22.66 -28.53
CA HIS A 307 7.32 22.94 -27.50
C HIS A 307 6.02 23.42 -28.15
N THR A 308 4.87 22.81 -27.81
CA THR A 308 3.58 23.09 -28.48
C THR A 308 2.46 23.32 -27.50
N LEU A 309 1.67 24.37 -27.77
CA LEU A 309 0.42 24.67 -27.09
C LEU A 309 -0.65 24.86 -28.18
N GLN A 310 -1.78 24.17 -28.07
CA GLN A 310 -2.84 24.17 -29.10
C GLN A 310 -4.22 24.10 -28.43
N ALA A 311 -5.16 24.90 -28.95
CA ALA A 311 -6.59 24.80 -28.68
C ALA A 311 -7.31 24.69 -30.03
N HIS A 312 -8.03 23.59 -30.26
CA HIS A 312 -8.58 23.27 -31.58
C HIS A 312 -10.00 23.76 -31.80
N THR A 313 -10.82 23.67 -30.76
CA THR A 313 -12.25 23.98 -30.82
C THR A 313 -12.63 25.25 -30.06
N ASP A 314 -11.68 25.83 -29.31
CA ASP A 314 -11.91 26.99 -28.45
C ASP A 314 -10.67 27.91 -28.39
N ALA A 315 -10.78 29.01 -27.67
CA ALA A 315 -9.73 30.02 -27.53
C ALA A 315 -8.48 29.50 -26.82
N LEU A 316 -7.34 30.09 -27.18
CA LEU A 316 -6.10 29.99 -26.43
C LEU A 316 -5.80 31.36 -25.81
N ASP A 317 -5.96 31.47 -24.50
CA ASP A 317 -5.64 32.68 -23.75
C ASP A 317 -4.26 32.57 -23.10
N ILE A 318 -3.44 33.61 -23.30
CA ILE A 318 -2.13 33.77 -22.64
C ILE A 318 -2.12 35.14 -21.98
N LEU A 319 -2.20 35.16 -20.65
CA LEU A 319 -2.36 36.36 -19.84
C LEU A 319 -1.16 36.55 -18.91
N ALA A 320 -0.71 37.80 -18.78
CA ALA A 320 0.30 38.21 -17.81
C ALA A 320 -0.06 39.60 -17.26
N ASP A 321 -0.14 39.73 -15.93
CA ASP A 321 -0.39 41.03 -15.28
C ASP A 321 0.81 41.98 -15.36
N LYS A 322 1.99 41.43 -15.67
CA LYS A 322 3.24 42.17 -15.88
C LYS A 322 3.64 42.08 -17.34
N ALA A 323 4.95 42.15 -17.61
CA ALA A 323 5.45 42.01 -18.97
C ALA A 323 5.20 40.60 -19.51
N ALA A 324 4.71 40.52 -20.74
CA ALA A 324 4.80 39.34 -21.59
C ALA A 324 5.89 39.58 -22.64
N THR A 325 6.77 38.60 -22.86
CA THR A 325 7.86 38.70 -23.84
C THR A 325 7.84 37.49 -24.75
N PHE A 326 7.84 37.75 -26.06
CA PHE A 326 7.88 36.73 -27.10
C PHE A 326 9.14 36.96 -27.93
N THR A 327 10.10 36.04 -27.85
CA THR A 327 11.40 36.18 -28.48
C THR A 327 11.71 34.97 -29.35
N SER A 328 12.06 35.22 -30.61
CA SER A 328 12.80 34.28 -31.44
C SER A 328 14.22 34.81 -31.59
N SER A 329 15.20 34.10 -31.02
CA SER A 329 16.57 34.61 -30.89
C SER A 329 17.38 34.47 -32.19
N ASN A 330 16.99 33.55 -33.08
CA ASN A 330 17.79 33.18 -34.24
C ASN A 330 17.07 33.34 -35.58
N THR A 331 15.73 33.31 -35.60
CA THR A 331 14.96 33.27 -36.84
C THR A 331 13.86 34.32 -36.84
N GLU A 332 12.60 33.91 -36.66
CA GLU A 332 11.44 34.76 -36.87
C GLU A 332 10.34 34.52 -35.85
N ILE A 333 9.42 35.48 -35.76
CA ILE A 333 8.13 35.37 -35.07
C ILE A 333 7.04 35.48 -36.14
N ARG A 334 6.17 34.47 -36.24
CA ARG A 334 5.02 34.45 -37.15
C ARG A 334 3.72 34.56 -36.37
N ILE A 335 2.95 35.62 -36.62
CA ILE A 335 1.60 35.79 -36.10
C ILE A 335 0.66 35.74 -37.29
N LEU A 336 -0.13 34.67 -37.38
CA LEU A 336 -1.01 34.40 -38.50
C LEU A 336 -2.45 34.29 -38.00
N ALA A 337 -3.39 34.95 -38.66
CA ALA A 337 -4.80 34.83 -38.38
C ALA A 337 -5.62 34.83 -39.67
N LYS A 338 -6.68 34.02 -39.74
CA LYS A 338 -7.56 33.94 -40.92
C LYS A 338 -8.46 35.18 -41.08
N ARG A 339 -8.90 35.77 -39.96
CA ARG A 339 -9.85 36.89 -39.96
C ARG A 339 -9.17 38.22 -39.68
N GLN A 340 -8.45 38.32 -38.56
CA GLN A 340 -7.96 39.60 -38.08
C GLN A 340 -6.76 39.42 -37.13
N ILE A 341 -5.82 40.37 -37.19
CA ILE A 341 -4.79 40.58 -36.15
C ILE A 341 -4.96 42.00 -35.60
N VAL A 342 -4.97 42.13 -34.26
CA VAL A 342 -5.06 43.43 -33.57
C VAL A 342 -3.92 43.55 -32.59
N LEU A 343 -3.09 44.57 -32.75
CA LEU A 343 -2.06 44.97 -31.79
C LEU A 343 -2.50 46.28 -31.16
N LYS A 344 -2.67 46.31 -29.83
CA LYS A 344 -3.20 47.48 -29.11
C LYS A 344 -2.33 47.84 -27.91
N ALA A 345 -2.07 49.14 -27.75
CA ALA A 345 -1.41 49.72 -26.59
C ALA A 345 -2.11 51.03 -26.20
N GLY A 346 -2.77 51.06 -25.04
CA GLY A 346 -3.62 52.19 -24.64
C GLY A 346 -4.71 52.49 -25.68
N GLN A 347 -4.73 53.73 -26.19
CA GLN A 347 -5.65 54.18 -27.24
C GLN A 347 -5.09 54.03 -28.67
N SER A 348 -3.88 53.46 -28.83
CA SER A 348 -3.28 53.23 -30.15
C SER A 348 -3.43 51.77 -30.57
N SER A 349 -3.66 51.53 -31.86
CA SER A 349 -3.74 50.17 -32.41
C SER A 349 -3.27 50.07 -33.86
N VAL A 350 -2.79 48.88 -34.20
CA VAL A 350 -2.57 48.43 -35.58
C VAL A 350 -3.46 47.22 -35.82
N THR A 351 -4.32 47.29 -36.83
CA THR A 351 -5.27 46.23 -37.16
C THR A 351 -5.04 45.76 -38.60
N LEU A 352 -4.87 44.46 -38.80
CA LEU A 352 -4.83 43.82 -40.12
C LEU A 352 -6.13 43.04 -40.30
N SER A 353 -6.89 43.33 -41.34
CA SER A 353 -8.19 42.71 -41.60
C SER A 353 -8.47 42.62 -43.10
N GLY A 354 -8.60 41.40 -43.64
CA GLY A 354 -8.77 41.20 -45.07
C GLY A 354 -7.57 41.76 -45.86
N ALA A 355 -7.83 42.72 -46.75
CA ALA A 355 -6.80 43.42 -47.53
C ALA A 355 -6.33 44.74 -46.88
N ASP A 356 -6.92 45.14 -45.75
CA ASP A 356 -6.70 46.46 -45.15
C ASP A 356 -5.73 46.41 -43.95
N ILE A 357 -4.95 47.49 -43.82
CA ILE A 357 -4.13 47.78 -42.64
C ILE A 357 -4.59 49.13 -42.07
N THR A 358 -5.09 49.12 -40.83
CA THR A 358 -5.60 50.32 -40.14
C THR A 358 -4.70 50.71 -38.98
N PHE A 359 -4.17 51.93 -39.04
CA PHE A 359 -3.49 52.58 -37.92
C PHE A 359 -4.45 53.55 -37.24
N ALA A 360 -4.76 53.32 -35.97
CA ALA A 360 -5.59 54.23 -35.17
C ALA A 360 -4.76 54.75 -33.99
N CYS A 361 -4.53 56.06 -33.94
CA CYS A 361 -3.92 56.71 -32.78
C CYS A 361 -4.47 58.14 -32.65
N PRO A 362 -5.03 58.54 -31.50
CA PRO A 362 -5.49 59.91 -31.29
C PRO A 362 -4.32 60.91 -31.16
N GLY A 363 -3.11 60.42 -30.90
CA GLY A 363 -1.89 61.22 -30.88
C GLY A 363 -1.22 61.36 -32.25
N LYS A 364 0.04 61.78 -32.24
CA LYS A 364 0.85 61.93 -33.44
C LYS A 364 1.25 60.57 -34.03
N PHE A 365 0.83 60.30 -35.26
CA PHE A 365 1.44 59.25 -36.09
C PHE A 365 2.75 59.79 -36.68
N SER A 366 3.90 59.24 -36.27
CA SER A 366 5.22 59.69 -36.73
C SER A 366 5.91 58.57 -37.50
N VAL A 367 6.17 58.78 -38.79
CA VAL A 367 6.99 57.90 -39.62
C VAL A 367 8.37 58.53 -39.78
N LYS A 368 9.44 57.82 -39.42
CA LYS A 368 10.82 58.28 -39.58
C LYS A 368 11.50 57.44 -40.66
N GLY A 369 11.88 58.06 -41.77
CA GLY A 369 12.54 57.39 -42.90
C GLY A 369 13.38 58.36 -43.72
N GLY A 370 14.41 57.86 -44.42
CA GLY A 370 15.27 58.65 -45.31
C GLY A 370 14.61 59.10 -46.62
N GLY A 371 13.45 58.51 -46.97
CA GLY A 371 12.57 58.90 -48.07
C GLY A 371 11.23 58.18 -47.91
N ASN A 372 10.12 58.92 -48.00
CA ASN A 372 8.78 58.35 -47.90
C ASN A 372 8.00 58.69 -49.19
N ALA A 373 7.88 57.74 -50.11
CA ALA A 373 6.94 57.84 -51.23
C ALA A 373 5.63 57.16 -50.81
N PHE A 374 4.66 57.96 -50.36
CA PHE A 374 3.27 57.51 -50.29
C PHE A 374 2.66 57.73 -51.68
N GLU A 375 2.79 56.75 -52.56
CA GLU A 375 2.12 56.82 -53.86
C GLU A 375 0.60 56.75 -53.63
N GLY A 376 -0.12 57.72 -54.20
CA GLY A 376 -1.58 57.78 -54.13
C GLY A 376 -2.25 56.57 -54.78
N PRO A 377 -3.58 56.41 -54.67
CA PRO A 377 -4.27 55.19 -55.08
C PRO A 377 -4.01 54.85 -56.55
N GLY A 378 -3.28 53.76 -56.79
CA GLY A 378 -3.13 53.17 -58.11
C GLY A 378 -4.46 52.54 -58.51
N ARG A 379 -5.11 53.06 -59.56
CA ARG A 379 -6.21 52.36 -60.23
C ARG A 379 -5.60 51.16 -60.96
N GLY A 380 -5.76 49.96 -60.41
CA GLY A 380 -5.44 48.71 -61.11
C GLY A 380 -6.33 48.57 -62.35
N ALA A 381 -5.70 48.34 -63.50
CA ALA A 381 -6.35 47.89 -64.73
C ALA A 381 -6.45 46.35 -64.73
#